data_AF-A0A5J6MS19-F1
#
_entry.id   AF-A0A5J6MS19-F1
#
_cell.length_a   1.000
_cell.length_b   1.000
_cell.length_c   1.000
_cell.angle_alpha   90.00
_cell.angle_beta   90.00
_cell.angle_gamma   90.00
#
_symmetry.space_group_name_H-M   'P 1'
#
loop_
_entity.id
_entity.type
_entity.pdbx_description
1 polymer ?
#
loop_
_entity_poly.entity_id
_entity_poly.type
_entity_poly.pdbx_seq_one_letter_code
_entity_poly.pdbx_strand_id
1 'polypeptide(L)'
;MDTEFTTAELQRRLKALDRHLAAAADKILDGGPSMAEQQRQIEILRLKSSLLRQRLQVADADSWDQVKTGLQADWNALAENLERWMKTIDRDFRANWSHEERRSSSRS
;
A
#
# COMPACT_ATOMS: atom_id res chain seq x y z
N MET A 1 18.32 15.32 -5.90
CA MET A 1 17.26 16.27 -6.24
C MET A 1 16.08 15.96 -5.34
N ASP A 2 15.85 16.81 -4.35
CA ASP A 2 14.64 16.78 -3.52
C ASP A 2 13.44 16.83 -4.46
N THR A 3 12.66 15.75 -4.53
CA THR A 3 11.50 15.72 -5.41
C THR A 3 10.46 16.63 -4.79
N GLU A 4 10.30 17.81 -5.34
CA GLU A 4 9.39 18.83 -4.83
C GLU A 4 7.99 18.23 -4.65
N PHE A 5 7.46 18.29 -3.42
CA PHE A 5 6.13 17.79 -3.13
C PHE A 5 5.12 18.75 -3.77
N THR A 6 4.69 18.39 -4.97
CA THR A 6 3.75 19.11 -5.83
C THR A 6 2.48 18.26 -6.05
N THR A 7 1.41 18.89 -6.51
CA THR A 7 0.16 18.21 -6.87
C THR A 7 0.40 17.08 -7.88
N ALA A 8 1.16 17.36 -8.95
CA ALA A 8 1.50 16.39 -9.99
C ALA A 8 2.33 15.23 -9.44
N GLU A 9 3.29 15.50 -8.55
CA GLU A 9 4.09 14.45 -7.92
C GLU A 9 3.23 13.53 -7.03
N LEU A 10 2.36 14.12 -6.21
CA LEU A 10 1.46 13.34 -5.36
C LEU A 10 0.49 12.49 -6.19
N GLN A 11 -0.04 13.02 -7.30
CA GLN A 11 -0.86 12.26 -8.25
C GLN A 11 -0.08 11.07 -8.85
N ARG A 12 1.18 11.28 -9.26
CA ARG A 12 2.03 10.20 -9.79
C ARG A 12 2.24 9.10 -8.76
N ARG A 13 2.52 9.46 -7.51
CA ARG A 13 2.72 8.52 -6.40
C ARG A 13 1.45 7.73 -6.09
N LEU A 14 0.30 8.38 -6.03
CA LEU A 14 -0.99 7.71 -5.83
C LEU A 14 -1.31 6.72 -6.97
N LYS A 15 -1.02 7.08 -8.22
CA LYS A 15 -1.18 6.17 -9.37
C LYS A 15 -0.21 4.99 -9.36
N ALA A 16 1.00 5.16 -8.81
CA ALA A 16 1.93 4.05 -8.60
C ALA A 16 1.43 3.11 -7.50
N LEU A 17 0.94 3.68 -6.39
CA LEU A 17 0.34 2.92 -5.29
C LEU A 17 -0.81 2.04 -5.77
N ASP A 18 -1.72 2.57 -6.58
CA ASP A 18 -2.84 1.79 -7.14
C ASP A 18 -2.38 0.58 -7.93
N ARG A 19 -1.35 0.75 -8.77
CA ARG A 19 -0.79 -0.34 -9.57
C ARG A 19 -0.17 -1.42 -8.68
N HIS A 20 0.52 -1.02 -7.61
CA HIS A 20 1.07 -1.97 -6.64
C HIS A 20 -0.02 -2.71 -5.86
N LEU A 21 -1.08 -2.01 -5.43
CA LEU A 21 -2.22 -2.62 -4.74
C LEU A 21 -3.02 -3.55 -5.65
N ALA A 22 -3.12 -3.25 -6.95
CA ALA A 22 -3.73 -4.17 -7.93
C ALA A 22 -2.89 -5.44 -8.09
N ALA A 23 -1.58 -5.31 -8.32
CA ALA A 23 -0.68 -6.45 -8.46
C ALA A 23 -0.62 -7.31 -7.18
N ALA A 24 -0.70 -6.70 -5.99
CA ALA A 24 -0.77 -7.43 -4.73
C ALA A 24 -2.09 -8.20 -4.59
N ALA A 25 -3.22 -7.60 -4.98
CA ALA A 25 -4.52 -8.28 -4.97
C ALA A 25 -4.53 -9.50 -5.89
N ASP A 26 -3.96 -9.38 -7.09
CA ASP A 26 -3.86 -10.50 -8.04
C ASP A 26 -3.07 -11.68 -7.46
N LYS A 27 -1.95 -11.40 -6.77
CA LYS A 27 -1.14 -12.43 -6.09
C LYS A 27 -1.87 -13.09 -4.92
N ILE A 28 -2.71 -12.35 -4.22
CA ILE A 28 -3.51 -12.84 -3.10
C ILE A 28 -4.60 -13.80 -3.59
N LEU A 29 -5.25 -13.49 -4.72
CA LEU A 29 -6.28 -14.35 -5.31
C LEU A 29 -5.74 -15.74 -5.69
N ASP A 30 -4.47 -15.82 -6.07
CA ASP A 30 -3.78 -17.08 -6.38
C ASP A 30 -3.43 -17.91 -5.11
N GLY A 31 -3.28 -17.24 -3.94
CA GLY A 31 -2.79 -17.83 -2.69
C GLY A 31 -3.83 -18.52 -1.78
N GLY A 32 -5.12 -18.49 -2.13
CA GLY A 32 -6.17 -19.20 -1.39
C GLY A 32 -6.70 -18.53 -0.10
N PRO A 33 -7.53 -19.24 0.71
CA PRO A 33 -8.39 -18.65 1.75
C PRO A 33 -7.68 -18.04 2.96
N SER A 34 -6.36 -18.19 3.13
CA SER A 34 -5.61 -17.55 4.22
C SER A 34 -5.33 -16.05 4.01
N MET A 35 -5.93 -15.45 2.97
CA MET A 35 -5.64 -14.08 2.54
C MET A 35 -6.76 -13.07 2.83
N ALA A 36 -7.82 -13.44 3.55
CA ALA A 36 -8.91 -12.52 3.87
C ALA A 36 -8.45 -11.24 4.60
N GLU A 37 -7.49 -11.37 5.53
CA GLU A 37 -6.89 -10.22 6.20
C GLU A 37 -6.05 -9.37 5.23
N GLN A 38 -5.31 -9.99 4.32
CA GLN A 38 -4.54 -9.24 3.31
C GLN A 38 -5.46 -8.51 2.33
N GLN A 39 -6.56 -9.13 1.92
CA GLN A 39 -7.59 -8.51 1.10
C GLN A 39 -8.20 -7.29 1.80
N ARG A 40 -8.55 -7.42 3.08
CA ARG A 40 -9.05 -6.32 3.90
C ARG A 40 -8.05 -5.17 4.00
N GLN A 41 -6.77 -5.46 4.18
CA GLN A 41 -5.72 -4.44 4.22
C GLN A 41 -5.58 -3.72 2.87
N ILE A 42 -5.67 -4.43 1.73
CA ILE A 42 -5.69 -3.82 0.41
C ILE A 42 -6.88 -2.87 0.26
N GLU A 43 -8.07 -3.26 0.70
CA GLU A 43 -9.25 -2.39 0.66
C GLU A 43 -9.08 -1.13 1.51
N ILE A 44 -8.52 -1.27 2.72
CA ILE A 44 -8.20 -0.11 3.58
C ILE A 44 -7.22 0.84 2.89
N LEU A 45 -6.16 0.32 2.27
CA LEU A 45 -5.17 1.14 1.55
C LEU A 45 -5.77 1.81 0.32
N ARG A 46 -6.65 1.12 -0.42
CA ARG A 46 -7.40 1.71 -1.55
C ARG A 46 -8.32 2.84 -1.11
N LEU A 47 -9.08 2.65 -0.03
CA LEU A 47 -9.95 3.69 0.53
C LEU A 47 -9.15 4.93 0.95
N LYS A 48 -8.04 4.75 1.67
CA LYS A 48 -7.15 5.85 2.05
C LYS A 48 -6.58 6.58 0.84
N SER A 49 -6.13 5.85 -0.18
CA SER A 49 -5.64 6.41 -1.45
C SER A 49 -6.72 7.22 -2.20
N SER A 50 -7.98 6.75 -2.16
CA SER A 50 -9.12 7.46 -2.74
C SER A 50 -9.43 8.77 -2.00
N LEU A 51 -9.44 8.74 -0.67
CA LEU A 51 -9.64 9.93 0.16
C LEU A 51 -8.54 10.98 -0.09
N LEU A 52 -7.29 10.55 -0.19
CA LEU A 52 -6.18 11.45 -0.50
C LEU A 52 -6.35 12.11 -1.87
N ARG A 53 -6.82 11.33 -2.86
CA ARG A 53 -7.13 11.82 -4.21
C ARG A 53 -8.24 12.86 -4.21
N GLN A 54 -9.30 12.60 -3.46
CA GLN A 54 -10.41 13.55 -3.34
C GLN A 54 -9.93 14.87 -2.70
N ARG A 55 -9.12 14.79 -1.62
CA ARG A 55 -8.52 15.99 -1.02
C ARG A 55 -7.62 16.73 -2.01
N LEU A 56 -6.87 16.00 -2.82
CA LEU A 56 -6.01 16.57 -3.86
C LEU A 56 -6.80 17.21 -5.02
N GLN A 57 -8.00 16.72 -5.33
CA GLN A 57 -8.90 17.34 -6.32
C GLN A 57 -9.55 18.61 -5.79
N VAL A 58 -9.87 18.66 -4.49
CA VAL A 58 -10.42 19.85 -3.82
C VAL A 58 -9.35 20.92 -3.61
N ALA A 59 -8.09 20.50 -3.45
CA ALA A 59 -6.92 21.36 -3.42
C ALA A 59 -6.61 21.93 -4.81
N ASP A 60 -7.44 22.86 -5.29
CA ASP A 60 -7.15 23.61 -6.52
C ASP A 60 -5.92 24.52 -6.33
N ALA A 61 -5.31 24.96 -7.42
CA ALA A 61 -3.98 25.60 -7.44
C ALA A 61 -3.82 26.77 -6.45
N ASP A 62 -4.88 27.53 -6.18
CA ASP A 62 -4.89 28.67 -5.23
C ASP A 62 -4.80 28.28 -3.75
N SER A 63 -4.99 27.01 -3.40
CA SER A 63 -5.00 26.51 -2.02
C SER A 63 -3.86 25.54 -1.68
N TRP A 64 -2.99 25.25 -2.66
CA TRP A 64 -1.93 24.24 -2.51
C TRP A 64 -1.06 24.47 -1.28
N ASP A 65 -0.56 25.69 -1.06
CA ASP A 65 0.30 25.99 0.10
C ASP A 65 -0.41 25.78 1.44
N GLN A 66 -1.74 25.94 1.49
CA GLN A 66 -2.51 25.74 2.72
C GLN A 66 -2.73 24.25 3.03
N VAL A 67 -2.91 23.43 1.99
CA VAL A 67 -3.25 22.01 2.12
C VAL A 67 -2.05 21.07 1.96
N LYS A 68 -0.93 21.56 1.41
CA LYS A 68 0.30 20.80 1.14
C LYS A 68 0.80 20.05 2.36
N THR A 69 0.92 20.74 3.50
CA THR A 69 1.41 20.14 4.75
C THR A 69 0.50 19.01 5.23
N GLY A 70 -0.83 19.20 5.15
CA GLY A 70 -1.80 18.17 5.53
C GLY A 70 -1.76 16.96 4.60
N LEU A 71 -1.73 17.21 3.28
CA LEU A 71 -1.60 16.15 2.27
C LEU A 71 -0.28 15.39 2.38
N GLN A 72 0.81 16.07 2.74
CA GLN A 72 2.11 15.44 2.95
C GLN A 72 2.10 14.55 4.20
N ALA A 73 1.49 15.01 5.30
CA ALA A 73 1.33 14.20 6.50
C ALA A 73 0.46 12.95 6.23
N ASP A 74 -0.67 13.13 5.55
CA ASP A 74 -1.55 12.03 5.17
C ASP A 74 -0.86 11.03 4.22
N TRP A 75 -0.07 11.53 3.25
CA TRP A 75 0.74 10.70 2.37
C TRP A 75 1.79 9.90 3.14
N ASN A 76 2.52 10.53 4.07
CA ASN A 76 3.53 9.86 4.88
C ASN A 76 2.89 8.76 5.74
N ALA A 77 1.76 9.03 6.38
CA ALA A 77 1.03 8.03 7.16
C ALA A 77 0.55 6.85 6.29
N LEU A 78 0.12 7.11 5.06
CA LEU A 78 -0.24 6.06 4.09
C LEU A 78 0.98 5.23 3.67
N ALA A 79 2.10 5.88 3.36
CA ALA A 79 3.34 5.24 2.95
C ALA A 79 3.92 4.36 4.06
N GLU A 80 3.94 4.85 5.31
CA GLU A 80 4.36 4.06 6.47
C GLU A 80 3.46 2.84 6.71
N ASN A 81 2.14 3.00 6.55
CA ASN A 81 1.20 1.90 6.71
C ASN A 81 1.44 0.81 5.65
N LEU A 82 1.61 1.21 4.39
CA LEU A 82 1.97 0.31 3.29
C LEU A 82 3.28 -0.44 3.59
N GLU A 83 4.32 0.27 4.04
CA GLU A 83 5.63 -0.33 4.31
C GLU A 83 5.54 -1.37 5.44
N ARG A 84 4.82 -1.06 6.52
CA ARG A 84 4.58 -2.01 7.63
C ARG A 84 3.79 -3.23 7.17
N TRP A 85 2.77 -3.02 6.35
CA TRP A 85 1.98 -4.11 5.80
C TRP A 85 2.84 -5.02 4.90
N MET A 86 3.61 -4.46 3.97
CA MET A 86 4.54 -5.23 3.13
C MET A 86 5.54 -6.06 3.95
N LYS A 87 6.15 -5.47 4.99
CA LYS A 87 7.06 -6.19 5.90
C LYS A 87 6.36 -7.36 6.61
N THR A 88 5.08 -7.21 6.93
CA THR A 88 4.27 -8.25 7.56
C THR A 88 4.01 -9.39 6.58
N ILE A 89 3.61 -9.08 5.34
CA ILE A 89 3.41 -10.07 4.27
C ILE A 89 4.69 -10.87 4.02
N ASP A 90 5.82 -10.20 3.83
CA ASP A 90 7.11 -10.86 3.54
C ASP A 90 7.58 -11.77 4.69
N ARG A 91 7.22 -11.44 5.93
CA ARG A 91 7.52 -12.28 7.10
C ARG A 91 6.60 -13.50 7.11
N ASP A 92 5.31 -13.30 6.91
CA ASP A 92 4.31 -14.37 6.97
C ASP A 92 4.51 -15.38 5.83
N PHE A 93 4.85 -14.92 4.61
CA PHE A 93 5.24 -15.78 3.50
C PHE A 93 6.48 -16.62 3.82
N ARG A 94 7.54 -16.02 4.37
CA ARG A 94 8.77 -16.75 4.75
C ARG A 94 8.54 -17.78 5.87
N ALA A 95 7.68 -17.45 6.83
CA ALA A 95 7.33 -18.35 7.92
C ALA A 95 6.53 -19.57 7.42
N ASN A 96 5.59 -19.36 6.51
CA ASN A 96 4.78 -20.45 5.94
C ASN A 96 5.65 -21.41 5.09
N TRP A 97 6.55 -20.87 4.26
CA TRP A 97 7.47 -21.68 3.45
C TRP A 97 8.41 -22.55 4.29
N SER A 98 8.99 -21.98 5.36
CA SER A 98 9.89 -22.72 6.27
C SER A 98 9.18 -23.87 7.02
N HIS A 99 7.87 -23.77 7.21
CA HIS A 99 7.08 -24.81 7.89
C HIS A 99 6.72 -25.96 6.93
N GLU A 100 6.55 -25.67 5.64
CA GLU A 100 6.28 -26.65 4.59
C GLU A 100 7.51 -27.51 4.24
N GLU A 101 8.71 -26.90 4.18
CA GLU A 101 9.97 -27.63 3.93
C GLU A 101 10.32 -28.62 5.05
N ARG A 102 10.05 -28.25 6.32
CA ARG A 102 10.25 -29.15 7.47
C ARG A 102 9.28 -30.32 7.46
N ARG A 103 8.01 -30.09 7.12
CA ARG A 103 7.01 -31.17 6.99
C ARG A 103 7.31 -32.13 5.85
N SER A 104 7.88 -31.63 4.76
CA SER A 104 8.25 -32.44 3.60
C SER A 104 9.52 -33.26 3.85
N SER A 105 10.48 -32.69 4.59
CA SER A 105 11.73 -33.39 4.97
C SER A 105 11.55 -34.45 6.06
N SER A 106 10.54 -34.33 6.93
CA SER A 106 10.23 -35.37 7.94
C SER A 106 9.39 -36.55 7.40
N ARG A 107 9.06 -36.56 6.11
CA ARG A 107 8.33 -37.65 5.44
C ARG A 107 9.21 -38.51 4.51
N SER A 108 10.52 -38.25 4.46
CA SER A 108 11.50 -39.06 3.69
C SER A 108 12.26 -40.03 4.60
#